data_AF-A0A933YM18-F1
#
_entry.id   AF-A0A933YM18-F1
#
_cell.length_a   1.000
_cell.length_b   1.000
_cell.length_c   1.000
_cell.angle_alpha   90.00
_cell.angle_beta   90.00
_cell.angle_gamma   90.00
#
_symmetry.space_group_name_H-M   'P 1'
#
loop_
_entity.id
_entity.type
_entity.pdbx_description
1 polymer ?
#
loop_
_entity_poly.entity_id
_entity_poly.type
_entity_poly.pdbx_seq_one_letter_code
_entity_poly.pdbx_strand_id
1 'polypeptide(L)'
;MDGIFYRKEKESLGLKAKALRLLKSKRFMVRFVPAVFVCGYILFGSHGLVQRLRLQNEKAELEAKIQNAEAESKRLQAELKALDGDPKAIEKVAREKYKMTREGETVYKVARK
;
A
#
# COMPACT_ATOMS: atom_id res chain seq x y z
N MET A 1 55.68 -28.17 24.84
CA MET A 1 55.99 -29.43 24.15
C MET A 1 54.74 -30.30 24.11
N ASP A 2 54.06 -30.49 23.00
CA ASP A 2 53.63 -29.61 21.90
C ASP A 2 52.69 -30.49 21.09
N GLY A 3 51.55 -29.95 20.67
CA GLY A 3 50.67 -30.65 19.76
C GLY A 3 49.20 -30.40 20.05
N ILE A 4 48.75 -29.18 19.77
CA ILE A 4 47.33 -28.90 19.53
C ILE A 4 46.93 -29.72 18.29
N PHE A 5 46.30 -30.87 18.50
CA PHE A 5 45.82 -31.71 17.41
C PHE A 5 44.52 -31.13 16.84
N TYR A 6 44.63 -30.42 15.72
CA TYR A 6 43.51 -29.91 14.95
C TYR A 6 42.65 -31.06 14.38
N ARG A 7 41.38 -31.10 14.79
CA ARG A 7 40.35 -31.93 14.16
C ARG A 7 40.06 -31.42 12.75
N LYS A 8 40.39 -32.24 11.75
CA LYS A 8 40.26 -31.93 10.32
C LYS A 8 38.79 -31.99 9.86
N GLU A 9 38.10 -30.86 9.85
CA GLU A 9 36.81 -30.73 9.17
C GLU A 9 37.01 -30.79 7.64
N LYS A 10 36.74 -31.96 7.05
CA LYS A 10 36.71 -32.17 5.58
C LYS A 10 35.38 -32.79 5.12
N GLU A 11 34.26 -32.29 5.63
CA GLU A 11 32.94 -32.77 5.17
C GLU A 11 32.36 -31.94 4.01
N SER A 12 32.66 -30.62 3.92
CA SER A 12 32.03 -29.74 2.91
C SER A 12 32.75 -29.69 1.56
N LEU A 13 33.98 -30.21 1.47
CA LEU A 13 34.79 -30.17 0.24
C LEU A 13 34.27 -31.10 -0.86
N GLY A 14 33.76 -32.28 -0.48
CA GLY A 14 33.20 -33.25 -1.43
C GLY A 14 31.84 -32.81 -2.00
N LEU A 15 30.99 -32.20 -1.16
CA LEU A 15 29.69 -31.68 -1.59
C LEU A 15 29.86 -30.52 -2.56
N LYS A 16 30.73 -29.55 -2.22
CA LYS A 16 31.04 -28.41 -3.10
C LYS A 16 31.64 -28.86 -4.42
N ALA A 17 32.56 -29.82 -4.40
CA ALA A 17 33.15 -30.37 -5.63
C ALA A 17 32.13 -31.11 -6.51
N LYS A 18 31.20 -31.89 -5.92
CA LYS A 18 30.11 -32.54 -6.65
C LYS A 18 29.12 -31.50 -7.23
N ALA A 19 28.76 -30.48 -6.46
CA ALA A 19 27.89 -29.39 -6.90
C ALA A 19 28.51 -28.59 -8.06
N LEU A 20 29.79 -28.23 -7.96
CA LEU A 20 30.54 -27.57 -9.04
C LEU A 20 30.65 -28.44 -10.30
N ARG A 21 30.81 -29.76 -10.14
CA ARG A 21 30.90 -30.70 -11.27
C ARG A 21 29.55 -30.88 -11.97
N LEU A 22 28.43 -30.86 -11.22
CA LEU A 22 27.08 -30.84 -11.77
C LEU A 22 26.82 -29.54 -12.55
N LEU A 23 27.24 -28.40 -12.00
CA LEU A 23 27.12 -27.09 -12.67
C LEU A 23 27.96 -27.00 -13.95
N LYS A 24 29.13 -27.66 -14.01
CA LYS A 24 30.06 -27.64 -15.15
C LYS A 24 29.67 -28.57 -16.31
N SER A 25 28.65 -29.42 -16.15
CA SER A 25 28.20 -30.31 -17.21
C SER A 25 27.35 -29.56 -18.24
N LYS A 26 27.82 -29.48 -19.50
CA LYS A 26 27.07 -28.84 -20.61
C LYS A 26 25.65 -29.39 -20.75
N ARG A 27 25.44 -30.70 -20.48
CA ARG A 27 24.13 -31.36 -20.56
C ARG A 27 23.17 -30.96 -19.43
N PHE A 28 23.72 -30.58 -18.26
CA PHE A 28 22.94 -30.07 -17.14
C PHE A 28 22.51 -28.62 -17.41
N MET A 29 23.43 -27.80 -17.94
CA MET A 29 23.14 -26.41 -18.30
C MET A 29 22.02 -26.29 -19.34
N VAL A 30 22.01 -27.17 -20.37
CA VAL A 30 20.94 -27.21 -21.39
C VAL A 30 19.55 -27.52 -20.80
N ARG A 31 19.46 -28.29 -19.71
CA ARG A 31 18.19 -28.57 -19.02
C ARG A 31 17.84 -27.50 -17.98
N PHE A 32 18.84 -26.93 -17.32
CA PHE A 32 18.64 -25.99 -16.22
C PHE A 32 18.25 -24.59 -16.71
N VAL A 33 18.87 -24.11 -17.79
CA VAL A 33 18.58 -22.79 -18.36
C VAL A 33 17.08 -22.60 -18.69
N PRO A 34 16.42 -23.47 -19.48
CA PRO A 34 15.00 -23.29 -19.76
C PRO A 34 14.13 -23.42 -18.50
N ALA A 35 14.49 -24.28 -17.55
CA ALA A 35 13.77 -24.40 -16.27
C ALA A 35 13.82 -23.10 -15.45
N VAL A 36 14.96 -22.41 -15.43
CA VAL A 36 15.11 -21.10 -14.79
C VAL A 36 14.27 -20.04 -15.51
N PHE A 37 14.26 -20.03 -16.84
CA PHE A 37 13.41 -19.10 -17.60
C PHE A 37 11.92 -19.33 -17.35
N VAL A 38 11.47 -20.59 -17.30
CA VAL A 38 10.07 -20.93 -16.98
C VAL A 38 9.73 -20.54 -15.53
N CYS A 39 10.60 -20.83 -14.56
CA CYS A 39 10.40 -20.39 -13.19
C CYS A 39 10.35 -18.86 -13.07
N GLY A 40 11.26 -18.16 -13.76
CA GLY A 40 11.27 -16.69 -13.81
C GLY A 40 9.98 -16.14 -14.40
N TYR A 41 9.49 -16.74 -15.49
CA TYR A 41 8.21 -16.36 -16.10
C TYR A 41 7.01 -16.62 -15.18
N ILE A 42 7.01 -17.71 -14.41
CA ILE A 42 5.93 -17.97 -13.44
C ILE A 42 5.99 -16.99 -12.26
N LEU A 43 7.17 -16.60 -11.81
CA LEU A 43 7.33 -15.71 -10.66
C LEU A 43 7.08 -14.23 -11.02
N PHE A 44 7.65 -13.78 -12.14
CA PHE A 44 7.64 -12.39 -12.60
C PHE A 44 6.70 -12.11 -13.78
N GLY A 45 6.02 -13.13 -14.31
CA GLY A 45 5.04 -12.95 -15.38
C GLY A 45 3.80 -12.20 -14.92
N SER A 46 2.95 -11.85 -15.88
CA SER A 46 1.70 -11.10 -15.69
C SER A 46 0.70 -11.77 -14.73
N HIS A 47 0.86 -13.07 -14.45
CA HIS A 47 0.05 -13.82 -13.48
C HIS A 47 0.89 -14.42 -12.34
N GLY A 48 2.11 -13.91 -12.15
CA GLY A 48 3.02 -14.40 -11.12
C GLY A 48 2.65 -13.94 -9.71
N LEU A 49 3.39 -14.49 -8.74
CA LEU A 49 3.19 -14.17 -7.32
C LEU A 49 3.32 -12.67 -7.03
N VAL A 50 4.21 -11.97 -7.73
CA VAL A 50 4.42 -10.52 -7.57
C VAL A 50 3.16 -9.74 -7.92
N GLN A 51 2.49 -10.11 -9.02
CA GLN A 51 1.24 -9.46 -9.43
C GLN A 51 0.13 -9.69 -8.40
N ARG A 52 0.04 -10.89 -7.83
CA ARG A 52 -0.96 -11.19 -6.79
C ARG A 52 -0.75 -10.35 -5.54
N LEU A 53 0.49 -10.16 -5.09
CA LEU A 53 0.81 -9.29 -3.96
C LEU A 53 0.45 -7.83 -4.25
N ARG A 54 0.79 -7.34 -5.46
CA ARG A 54 0.42 -5.99 -5.88
C ARG A 54 -1.09 -5.77 -5.88
N LEU A 55 -1.85 -6.72 -6.46
CA LEU A 55 -3.31 -6.65 -6.51
C LEU A 55 -3.95 -6.72 -5.12
N GLN A 56 -3.37 -7.48 -4.18
CA GLN A 56 -3.85 -7.52 -2.80
C GLN A 56 -3.65 -6.17 -2.11
N ASN A 57 -2.49 -5.54 -2.29
CA ASN A 57 -2.24 -4.20 -1.74
C ASN A 57 -3.16 -3.15 -2.35
N GLU A 58 -3.34 -3.17 -3.67
CA GLU A 58 -4.23 -2.24 -4.38
C GLU A 58 -5.69 -2.42 -3.93
N LYS A 59 -6.13 -3.67 -3.76
CA LYS A 59 -7.45 -3.97 -3.19
C LYS A 59 -7.60 -3.39 -1.78
N ALA A 60 -6.62 -3.60 -0.90
CA ALA A 60 -6.67 -3.07 0.46
C ALA A 60 -6.71 -1.53 0.49
N GLU A 61 -5.95 -0.88 -0.39
CA GLU A 61 -5.97 0.58 -0.53
C GLU A 61 -7.33 1.11 -1.02
N LEU A 62 -7.92 0.44 -2.02
CA LEU A 62 -9.25 0.76 -2.53
C LEU A 62 -10.33 0.57 -1.47
N GLU A 63 -10.28 -0.51 -0.70
CA GLU A 63 -11.21 -0.75 0.42
C GLU A 63 -11.08 0.33 1.50
N ALA A 64 -9.86 0.74 1.85
CA ALA A 64 -9.64 1.85 2.79
C ALA A 64 -10.21 3.18 2.26
N LYS A 65 -10.03 3.46 0.96
CA LYS A 65 -10.61 4.65 0.31
C LYS A 65 -12.14 4.64 0.36
N ILE A 66 -12.77 3.49 0.11
CA ILE A 66 -14.23 3.33 0.20
C ILE A 66 -14.69 3.62 1.62
N GLN A 67 -14.06 3.00 2.63
CA GLN A 67 -14.43 3.22 4.04
C GLN A 67 -14.32 4.68 4.45
N ASN A 68 -13.25 5.36 4.03
CA ASN A 68 -13.06 6.79 4.31
C ASN A 68 -14.13 7.64 3.64
N ALA A 69 -14.45 7.38 2.36
CA ALA A 69 -15.48 8.10 1.64
C ALA A 69 -16.88 7.87 2.23
N GLU A 70 -17.19 6.66 2.68
CA GLU A 70 -18.44 6.35 3.38
C GLU A 70 -18.54 7.08 4.71
N ALA A 71 -17.45 7.14 5.48
CA ALA A 71 -17.41 7.88 6.74
C ALA A 71 -17.60 9.39 6.52
N GLU A 72 -16.97 9.95 5.49
CA GLU A 72 -17.14 11.35 5.10
C GLU A 72 -18.57 11.65 4.64
N SER A 73 -19.13 10.78 3.80
CA SER A 73 -20.52 10.89 3.36
C SER A 73 -21.49 10.88 4.54
N LYS A 74 -21.33 9.95 5.49
CA LYS A 74 -22.14 9.90 6.72
C LYS A 74 -22.01 11.18 7.55
N ARG A 75 -20.79 11.70 7.69
CA ARG A 75 -20.54 12.95 8.43
C ARG A 75 -21.22 14.14 7.74
N LEU A 76 -21.08 14.27 6.43
CA LEU A 76 -21.71 15.35 5.66
C LEU A 76 -23.24 15.24 5.70
N GLN A 77 -23.80 14.04 5.64
CA GLN A 77 -25.25 13.84 5.81
C GLN A 77 -25.73 14.21 7.21
N ALA A 78 -24.95 13.92 8.25
CA ALA A 78 -25.27 14.36 9.61
C ALA A 78 -25.22 15.88 9.74
N GLU A 79 -24.23 16.54 9.12
CA GLU A 79 -24.15 17.99 9.05
C GLU A 79 -25.36 18.59 8.31
N LEU A 80 -25.71 18.04 7.15
CA LEU A 80 -26.91 18.43 6.40
C LEU A 80 -28.18 18.28 7.23
N LYS A 81 -28.37 17.16 7.94
CA LYS A 81 -29.54 16.97 8.83
C LYS A 81 -29.56 17.98 9.98
N ALA A 82 -28.40 18.32 10.54
CA ALA A 82 -28.30 19.33 11.59
C ALA A 82 -28.61 20.76 11.06
N LEU A 83 -28.31 21.02 9.78
CA LEU A 83 -28.66 22.26 9.08
C LEU A 83 -30.15 22.30 8.72
N ASP A 84 -30.71 21.26 8.10
CA ASP A 84 -32.10 21.22 7.62
C ASP A 84 -33.15 21.28 8.74
N GLY A 85 -32.81 20.79 9.94
CA GLY A 85 -33.76 20.67 11.05
C GLY A 85 -34.09 21.97 11.79
N ASP A 86 -33.26 23.02 11.69
CA ASP A 86 -33.45 24.28 12.43
C ASP A 86 -33.13 25.51 11.56
N PRO A 87 -34.14 26.30 11.15
CA PRO A 87 -33.95 27.54 10.40
C PRO A 87 -32.94 28.51 11.04
N LYS A 88 -32.80 28.50 12.37
CA LYS A 88 -31.81 29.33 13.07
C LYS A 88 -30.38 28.83 12.88
N ALA A 89 -30.17 27.52 12.75
CA ALA A 89 -28.86 26.96 12.46
C ALA A 89 -28.40 27.34 11.04
N ILE A 90 -29.30 27.30 10.06
CA ILE A 90 -29.05 27.77 8.69
C ILE A 90 -28.70 29.26 8.69
N GLU A 91 -29.50 30.08 9.37
CA GLU A 91 -29.26 31.52 9.47
C GLU A 91 -27.89 31.83 10.10
N LYS A 92 -27.52 31.12 11.17
CA LYS A 92 -26.22 31.27 11.83
C LYS A 92 -25.06 30.98 10.87
N VAL A 93 -25.11 29.86 10.13
CA VAL A 93 -24.05 29.50 9.18
C VAL A 93 -24.00 30.48 8.01
N ALA A 94 -25.15 30.93 7.49
CA ALA A 94 -25.22 31.93 6.44
C ALA A 94 -24.56 33.26 6.87
N ARG A 95 -24.84 33.73 8.09
CA ARG A 95 -24.28 34.98 8.63
C ARG A 95 -22.80 34.85 9.03
N GLU A 96 -22.39 33.77 9.69
CA GLU A 96 -21.03 33.61 10.22
C GLU A 96 -20.02 33.15 9.17
N LYS A 97 -20.36 32.12 8.39
CA LYS A 97 -19.43 31.47 7.45
C LYS A 97 -19.43 32.15 6.09
N TYR A 98 -20.60 32.57 5.62
CA TYR A 98 -20.78 33.13 4.28
C TYR A 98 -21.06 34.64 4.26
N LYS A 99 -21.25 35.28 5.43
CA LYS A 99 -21.60 36.71 5.57
C LYS A 99 -22.81 37.13 4.73
N MET A 100 -23.74 36.21 4.53
CA MET A 100 -24.99 36.46 3.80
C MET A 100 -25.96 37.26 4.67
N THR A 101 -26.73 38.14 4.04
CA THR A 101 -27.77 38.96 4.65
C THR A 101 -29.10 38.76 3.94
N ARG A 102 -30.22 38.93 4.64
CA ARG A 102 -31.55 38.86 4.02
C ARG A 102 -31.80 40.07 3.13
N GLU A 103 -32.70 39.93 2.15
CA GLU A 103 -33.17 41.08 1.38
C GLU A 103 -33.76 42.14 2.32
N GLY A 104 -33.27 43.39 2.22
CA GLY A 104 -33.66 44.51 3.07
C GLY A 104 -32.78 44.76 4.31
N GLU A 105 -31.78 43.91 4.61
CA GLU A 105 -30.84 44.15 5.71
C GLU A 105 -29.63 45.00 5.27
N THR A 106 -29.17 45.91 6.14
CA THR A 106 -28.00 46.77 5.90
C THR A 106 -26.78 46.31 6.70
N VAL A 107 -25.65 46.04 6.02
CA VAL A 107 -24.41 45.57 6.65
C VAL A 107 -23.63 46.75 7.26
N TYR A 108 -23.42 46.73 8.57
CA TYR A 108 -22.54 47.68 9.26
C TYR A 108 -21.15 47.06 9.50
N LYS A 109 -20.11 47.67 8.91
CA LYS A 109 -18.71 47.30 9.18
C LYS A 109 -18.15 48.18 10.28
N VAL A 110 -17.82 47.60 11.43
CA VAL A 110 -17.21 48.33 12.54
C VAL A 110 -15.69 48.37 12.32
N ALA A 111 -15.14 49.54 12.00
CA ALA A 111 -13.69 49.75 12.00
C ALA A 111 -13.23 49.93 13.46
N ARG A 112 -12.33 49.06 13.95
CA ARG A 112 -11.64 49.31 15.23
C ARG A 112 -10.72 50.51 15.06
N LYS A 113 -10.84 51.49 15.97
CA LYS A 113 -9.88 52.56 16.18
C LYS A 113 -8.67 52.04 16.95
#